data_AF-A0A8J4USX9-F1
#
_entry.id   AF-A0A8J4USX9-F1
#
_cell.length_a   1.000
_cell.length_b   1.000
_cell.length_c   1.000
_cell.angle_alpha   90.00
_cell.angle_beta   90.00
_cell.angle_gamma   90.00
#
_symmetry.space_group_name_H-M   'P 1'
#
loop_
_entity.id
_entity.type
_entity.pdbx_description
1 polymer ?
#
loop_
_entity_poly.entity_id
_entity_poly.type
_entity_poly.pdbx_seq_one_letter_code
_entity_poly.pdbx_strand_id
1 'polypeptide(L)'
;RHQGEEGGLPIEDPDENVVNVVFIDRAGRRIPVKAKVGDNVLYLARRHGIDLEGACEASLACSTCHVYVNHEYYDKLPEPEE
;
A
#
# COMPACT_ATOMS: atom_id res chain seq x y z
N ARG A 1 45.92 11.61 -11.43
CA ARG A 1 45.30 12.13 -12.68
C ARG A 1 44.02 11.34 -12.90
N HIS A 2 42.90 12.06 -12.88
CA HIS A 2 41.49 11.70 -13.16
C HIS A 2 40.83 10.72 -12.16
N GLN A 3 39.89 11.18 -11.31
CA GLN A 3 38.45 11.46 -11.56
C GLN A 3 37.76 10.23 -12.17
N GLY A 4 36.75 9.60 -11.58
CA GLY A 4 35.70 10.07 -10.68
C GLY A 4 34.39 9.70 -11.36
N GLU A 5 33.64 8.72 -10.83
CA GLU A 5 32.31 8.36 -11.32
C GLU A 5 31.42 8.16 -10.10
N GLU A 6 30.79 9.25 -9.69
CA GLU A 6 29.71 9.26 -8.72
C GLU A 6 28.49 8.62 -9.37
N GLY A 7 28.17 7.40 -8.97
CA GLY A 7 26.91 6.75 -9.27
C GLY A 7 25.79 7.49 -8.54
N GLY A 8 25.31 8.58 -9.15
CA GLY A 8 24.11 9.27 -8.71
C GLY A 8 22.94 8.28 -8.77
N LEU A 9 22.43 7.91 -7.60
CA LEU A 9 21.12 7.28 -7.50
C LEU A 9 20.13 8.20 -8.23
N PRO A 10 19.23 7.67 -9.07
CA PRO A 10 18.21 8.50 -9.71
C PRO A 10 17.47 9.24 -8.60
N ILE A 11 17.43 10.56 -8.72
CA ILE A 11 16.64 11.40 -7.82
C ILE A 11 15.19 11.09 -8.18
N GLU A 12 14.58 10.16 -7.44
CA GLU A 12 13.19 9.81 -7.62
C GLU A 12 12.34 11.04 -7.26
N ASP A 13 11.68 11.62 -8.26
CA ASP A 13 10.70 12.67 -8.04
C ASP A 13 9.68 12.17 -6.99
N PRO A 14 9.57 12.82 -5.83
CA PRO A 14 8.76 12.31 -4.72
C PRO A 14 7.25 12.27 -5.01
N ASP A 15 6.83 12.88 -6.13
CA ASP A 15 5.44 12.98 -6.58
C ASP A 15 5.07 11.94 -7.65
N GLU A 16 6.03 11.39 -8.42
CA GLU A 16 5.73 10.46 -9.53
C GLU A 16 5.24 9.07 -9.06
N ASN A 17 5.52 8.73 -7.79
CA ASN A 17 5.15 7.44 -7.20
C ASN A 17 3.91 7.50 -6.31
N VAL A 18 3.11 8.58 -6.37
CA VAL A 18 1.91 8.73 -5.52
C VAL A 18 0.73 7.97 -6.13
N VAL A 19 0.11 7.11 -5.33
CA VAL A 19 -1.10 6.36 -5.69
C VAL A 19 -2.24 6.74 -4.73
N ASN A 20 -3.38 7.14 -5.28
CA ASN A 20 -4.55 7.47 -4.45
C ASN A 20 -5.34 6.20 -4.11
N VAL A 21 -5.56 5.96 -2.82
CA VAL A 21 -6.33 4.82 -2.30
C VAL A 21 -7.52 5.34 -1.51
N VAL A 22 -8.68 4.70 -1.66
CA VAL A 22 -9.88 5.04 -0.87
C VAL A 22 -10.27 3.84 -0.03
N PHE A 23 -10.20 3.99 1.27
CA PHE A 23 -10.74 3.01 2.21
C PHE A 23 -12.23 3.28 2.41
N ILE A 24 -13.02 2.21 2.50
CA ILE A 24 -14.42 2.26 2.89
C ILE A 24 -14.52 1.51 4.22
N ASP A 25 -14.88 2.23 5.28
CA ASP A 25 -14.99 1.61 6.60
C ASP A 25 -16.31 0.85 6.79
N ARG A 26 -16.46 0.19 7.93
CA ARG A 26 -17.68 -0.58 8.27
C ARG A 26 -18.96 0.26 8.36
N ALA A 27 -18.83 1.58 8.50
CA ALA A 27 -19.95 2.52 8.47
C ALA A 27 -20.23 3.06 7.06
N GLY A 28 -19.49 2.60 6.04
CA GLY A 28 -19.61 3.06 4.65
C GLY A 28 -18.93 4.39 4.38
N ARG A 29 -18.15 4.94 5.32
CA ARG A 29 -17.45 6.21 5.14
C ARG A 29 -16.25 6.01 4.22
N ARG A 30 -16.11 6.91 3.24
CA ARG A 30 -15.00 6.93 2.29
C ARG A 30 -13.86 7.77 2.84
N ILE A 31 -12.68 7.18 2.95
CA ILE A 31 -11.49 7.79 3.55
C ILE A 31 -10.39 7.79 2.48
N PRO A 32 -10.22 8.90 1.73
CA PRO A 32 -9.17 9.01 0.73
C PRO A 32 -7.81 9.22 1.40
N VAL A 33 -6.79 8.48 0.95
CA VAL A 33 -5.41 8.60 1.41
C VAL A 33 -4.44 8.62 0.24
N LYS A 34 -3.28 9.25 0.45
CA LYS A 34 -2.16 9.21 -0.48
C LYS A 34 -1.21 8.08 -0.06
N ALA A 35 -1.01 7.11 -0.93
CA ALA A 35 -0.04 6.04 -0.80
C ALA A 35 1.14 6.29 -1.74
N LYS A 36 2.19 5.49 -1.58
CA LYS A 36 3.27 5.36 -2.56
C LYS A 36 3.23 4.01 -3.23
N VAL A 37 3.73 3.92 -4.46
CA VAL A 37 4.05 2.64 -5.09
C VAL A 37 4.93 1.83 -4.14
N GLY A 38 4.56 0.57 -3.88
CA GLY A 38 5.23 -0.31 -2.92
C GLY A 38 4.69 -0.26 -1.49
N ASP A 39 3.78 0.66 -1.13
CA ASP A 39 3.12 0.61 0.19
C ASP A 39 2.25 -0.66 0.31
N ASN A 40 2.30 -1.28 1.48
CA ASN A 40 1.41 -2.37 1.85
C ASN A 40 0.10 -1.80 2.46
N VAL A 41 -1.04 -2.27 1.96
CA VAL A 41 -2.38 -1.75 2.31
C VAL A 41 -2.70 -1.86 3.81
N LEU A 42 -2.27 -2.93 4.50
CA LEU A 42 -2.49 -3.09 5.95
C LEU A 42 -1.76 -1.99 6.73
N TYR A 43 -0.47 -1.78 6.45
CA TYR A 43 0.31 -0.76 7.17
C TYR A 43 -0.11 0.65 6.78
N LEU A 44 -0.52 0.87 5.53
CA LEU A 44 -1.09 2.13 5.06
C LEU A 44 -2.37 2.47 5.84
N ALA A 45 -3.30 1.52 6.00
CA ALA A 45 -4.53 1.72 6.76
C ALA A 45 -4.23 2.18 8.20
N ARG A 46 -3.33 1.48 8.88
CA ARG A 46 -2.89 1.82 10.25
C ARG A 46 -2.25 3.20 10.35
N ARG A 47 -1.36 3.54 9.41
CA ARG A 47 -0.70 4.87 9.35
C ARG A 47 -1.71 6.02 9.27
N HIS A 48 -2.85 5.78 8.64
CA HIS A 48 -3.94 6.75 8.47
C HIS A 48 -5.09 6.59 9.48
N GLY A 49 -4.93 5.77 10.52
CA GLY A 49 -5.92 5.62 11.59
C GLY A 49 -7.20 4.90 11.15
N ILE A 50 -7.14 4.10 10.08
CA ILE A 50 -8.25 3.25 9.65
C ILE A 50 -8.22 1.97 10.49
N ASP A 51 -9.41 1.58 10.98
CA ASP A 51 -9.61 0.39 11.80
C ASP A 51 -9.50 -0.90 10.95
N LEU A 52 -8.26 -1.26 10.63
CA LEU A 52 -7.90 -2.50 9.97
C LEU A 52 -6.89 -3.28 10.83
N GLU A 53 -7.38 -4.35 11.42
CA GLU A 53 -6.58 -5.23 12.26
C GLU A 53 -5.61 -6.06 11.41
N GLY A 54 -4.53 -6.53 12.03
CA GLY A 54 -3.52 -7.37 11.40
C GLY A 54 -2.73 -8.06 12.48
N ALA A 55 -3.40 -8.96 13.19
CA ALA A 55 -2.89 -9.63 14.39
C ALA A 55 -1.60 -10.40 14.15
N CYS A 56 -1.42 -10.97 12.96
CA CYS A 56 -0.22 -11.72 12.58
C CYS A 56 0.89 -10.86 11.95
N GLU A 57 0.71 -9.54 11.84
CA GLU A 57 1.70 -8.65 11.23
C GLU A 57 2.08 -9.04 9.79
N ALA A 58 1.08 -9.40 8.97
CA ALA A 58 1.22 -9.81 7.58
C ALA A 58 2.05 -11.11 7.36
N SER A 59 2.05 -12.01 8.34
CA SER A 59 2.72 -13.33 8.25
C SER A 59 1.81 -14.47 7.76
N LEU A 60 0.66 -14.16 7.15
CA LEU A 60 -0.33 -15.14 6.66
C LEU A 60 -0.92 -16.08 7.73
N ALA A 61 -0.73 -15.79 9.03
CA ALA A 61 -1.24 -16.63 10.12
C ALA A 61 -2.61 -16.19 10.68
N CYS A 62 -3.30 -15.25 10.04
CA CYS A 62 -4.64 -14.81 10.45
C CYS A 62 -5.42 -14.23 9.26
N SER A 63 -6.70 -13.92 9.47
CA SER A 63 -7.58 -13.26 8.47
C SER A 63 -8.04 -11.85 8.88
N THR A 64 -7.43 -11.28 9.92
CA THR A 64 -7.89 -10.00 10.51
C THR A 64 -7.68 -8.78 9.59
N CYS A 65 -6.79 -8.89 8.60
CA CYS A 65 -6.54 -7.86 7.58
C CYS A 65 -7.44 -7.97 6.35
N HIS A 66 -8.43 -8.86 6.35
CA HIS A 66 -9.34 -9.10 5.23
C HIS A 66 -10.06 -7.81 4.78
N VAL A 67 -10.07 -7.56 3.47
CA VAL A 67 -10.73 -6.42 2.82
C VAL A 67 -11.43 -6.84 1.54
N TYR A 68 -12.38 -6.03 1.10
CA TYR A 68 -12.95 -6.13 -0.25
C TYR A 68 -12.23 -5.17 -1.19
N VAL A 69 -11.82 -5.66 -2.35
CA VAL A 69 -11.21 -4.85 -3.42
C VAL A 69 -12.30 -4.51 -4.44
N ASN A 70 -12.33 -3.28 -4.93
CA ASN A 70 -13.23 -2.91 -6.02
C ASN A 70 -12.91 -3.80 -7.25
N HIS A 71 -13.96 -4.38 -7.84
CA HIS A 71 -13.90 -5.24 -9.01
C HIS A 71 -13.02 -4.69 -10.16
N GLU A 72 -13.00 -3.37 -10.38
CA GLU A 72 -12.16 -2.73 -11.41
C GLU A 72 -10.64 -2.92 -11.21
N TYR A 73 -10.23 -3.34 -10.01
CA TYR A 73 -8.84 -3.58 -9.63
C TYR A 73 -8.56 -5.02 -9.24
N TYR A 74 -9.59 -5.83 -8.95
CA TYR A 74 -9.42 -7.20 -8.47
C TYR A 74 -8.62 -8.06 -9.46
N ASP A 75 -9.00 -8.03 -10.74
CA ASP A 75 -8.33 -8.81 -11.80
C ASP A 75 -6.91 -8.34 -12.13
N LYS A 76 -6.46 -7.22 -11.53
CA LYS A 76 -5.10 -6.69 -11.68
C LYS A 76 -4.17 -7.14 -10.56
N LEU A 77 -4.71 -7.77 -9.51
CA LEU A 77 -3.94 -8.34 -8.41
C LEU A 77 -3.47 -9.75 -8.77
N PRO A 78 -2.35 -10.22 -8.20
CA PRO A 78 -2.00 -11.63 -8.26
C PRO A 78 -3.10 -12.48 -7.62
N GLU A 79 -3.21 -13.74 -8.05
CA GLU A 79 -4.09 -14.70 -7.39
C GLU A 79 -3.69 -14.88 -5.91
N PRO A 80 -4.65 -15.08 -5.00
CA PRO A 80 -4.34 -15.29 -3.59
C PRO A 80 -3.56 -16.60 -3.40
N GLU A 81 -2.45 -16.50 -2.69
CA GLU A 81 -1.61 -17.63 -2.28
C GLU A 81 -1.78 -17.91 -0.78
N GLU A 82 -1.58 -19.17 -0.39
CA GLU A 82 -1.57 -19.62 1.02
C GLU A 82 -0.17 -19.56 1.65
#